data_AF-A0A2U2P9I4-F1
#
_entry.id   AF-A0A2U2P9I4-F1
#
_cell.length_a   1.000
_cell.length_b   1.000
_cell.length_c   1.000
_cell.angle_alpha   90.00
_cell.angle_beta   90.00
_cell.angle_gamma   90.00
#
_symmetry.space_group_name_H-M   'P 1'
#
loop_
_entity.id
_entity.type
_entity.pdbx_description
1 polymer ?
#
loop_
_entity_poly.entity_id
_entity_poly.type
_entity_poly.pdbx_seq_one_letter_code
_entity_poly.pdbx_strand_id
1 'polypeptide(L)'
;MKEETSNHRTERVSPITPSVQKVDDRDEISRLLLFETERLTKEAFSEKNRIFEMEARELLNGASFSIYDKKEEFKQFIAEKERNYEPKFSQFFRLLGDLFNWTEEERRNFRKPRIVALTINEVIYKRFPEGLLEYVQMHNRYIGYCLRRTKNYKLLNDDGILRLEKYIDDANMIMPKCSDYYTFRVKMFEQFGVSYQMDLFRS
;
A
#
# COMPACT_ATOMS: atom_id res chain seq x y z
N MET A 1 51.66 53.88 -24.31
CA MET A 1 50.45 53.37 -23.63
C MET A 1 49.44 54.50 -23.59
N LYS A 2 48.45 54.45 -24.50
CA LYS A 2 46.98 54.55 -24.27
C LYS A 2 46.57 55.84 -23.56
N GLU A 3 46.21 56.89 -24.31
CA GLU A 3 44.82 57.22 -24.74
C GLU A 3 43.83 57.26 -23.57
N GLU A 4 43.50 58.46 -23.12
CA GLU A 4 42.23 58.74 -22.41
C GLU A 4 41.63 60.04 -22.97
N THR A 5 40.81 59.86 -24.01
CA THR A 5 39.76 60.79 -24.41
C THR A 5 38.43 60.04 -24.28
N SER A 6 37.53 60.52 -23.43
CA SER A 6 36.10 60.13 -23.44
C SER A 6 35.30 61.12 -22.61
N ASN A 7 34.96 62.28 -23.20
CA ASN A 7 33.63 62.60 -23.70
C ASN A 7 32.48 62.28 -22.73
N HIS A 8 32.03 63.33 -22.05
CA HIS A 8 30.77 63.41 -21.32
C HIS A 8 29.59 63.01 -22.23
N ARG A 9 28.99 61.86 -21.93
CA ARG A 9 27.74 61.41 -22.52
C ARG A 9 26.59 61.95 -21.68
N THR A 10 25.82 62.85 -22.29
CA THR A 10 24.62 63.48 -21.74
C THR A 10 23.56 62.41 -21.43
N GLU A 11 23.17 62.29 -20.17
CA GLU A 11 22.03 61.48 -19.74
C GLU A 11 20.73 62.12 -20.25
N ARG A 12 20.03 61.44 -21.15
CA ARG A 12 18.62 61.71 -21.42
C ARG A 12 17.79 60.96 -20.38
N VAL A 13 17.34 61.66 -19.35
CA VAL A 13 16.28 61.16 -18.46
C VAL A 13 14.95 61.38 -19.18
N SER A 14 14.38 60.30 -19.71
CA SER A 14 12.97 60.29 -20.15
C SER A 14 12.10 59.90 -18.94
N PRO A 15 11.00 60.63 -18.65
CA PRO A 15 10.11 60.26 -17.56
C PRO A 15 9.21 59.11 -18.02
N ILE A 16 9.44 57.90 -17.50
CA ILE A 16 8.49 56.79 -17.64
C ILE A 16 7.70 56.73 -16.33
N THR A 17 6.47 57.17 -16.45
CA THR A 17 5.38 57.11 -15.48
C THR A 17 5.32 55.75 -14.78
N PRO A 18 5.15 55.68 -13.45
CA PRO A 18 4.80 54.42 -12.80
C PRO A 18 3.40 54.04 -13.25
N SER A 19 3.29 53.05 -14.13
CA SER A 19 2.03 52.37 -14.40
C SER A 19 1.58 51.70 -13.10
N VAL A 20 0.62 52.31 -12.42
CA VAL A 20 -0.07 51.70 -11.28
C VAL A 20 -0.83 50.49 -11.85
N GLN A 21 -0.25 49.31 -11.70
CA GLN A 21 -0.97 48.05 -11.86
C GLN A 21 -2.10 48.08 -10.83
N LYS A 22 -3.30 48.43 -11.26
CA LYS A 22 -4.53 48.05 -10.55
C LYS A 22 -4.62 46.55 -10.67
N VAL A 23 -3.94 45.83 -9.77
CA VAL A 23 -4.30 44.45 -9.47
C VAL A 23 -5.76 44.52 -9.07
N ASP A 24 -6.61 43.82 -9.80
CA ASP A 24 -8.05 43.83 -9.57
C ASP A 24 -8.28 43.24 -8.18
N ASP A 25 -8.55 44.09 -7.17
CA ASP A 25 -8.83 43.68 -5.79
C ASP A 25 -9.90 42.57 -5.75
N ARG A 26 -10.76 42.52 -6.76
CA ARG A 26 -11.78 41.48 -6.95
C ARG A 26 -11.20 40.10 -7.21
N ASP A 27 -10.10 39.97 -7.96
CA ASP A 27 -9.44 38.70 -8.22
C ASP A 27 -8.72 38.19 -6.96
N GLU A 28 -8.11 39.08 -6.19
CA GLU A 28 -7.45 38.73 -4.94
C GLU A 28 -8.47 38.31 -3.87
N ILE A 29 -9.57 39.06 -3.73
CA ILE A 29 -10.71 38.68 -2.88
C ILE A 29 -11.33 37.36 -3.34
N SER A 30 -11.50 37.14 -4.65
CA SER A 30 -12.07 35.88 -5.17
C SER A 30 -11.17 34.68 -4.87
N ARG A 31 -9.84 34.83 -4.99
CA ARG A 31 -8.88 33.79 -4.61
C ARG A 31 -8.88 33.52 -3.11
N LEU A 32 -8.99 34.55 -2.28
CA LEU A 32 -9.13 34.42 -0.83
C LEU A 32 -10.41 33.68 -0.44
N LEU A 33 -11.54 34.01 -1.07
CA LEU A 33 -12.82 33.33 -0.86
C LEU A 33 -12.77 31.87 -1.32
N LEU A 34 -12.16 31.58 -2.46
CA LEU A 34 -11.96 30.21 -2.94
C LEU A 34 -11.06 29.41 -1.99
N PHE A 35 -9.95 29.99 -1.55
CA PHE A 35 -9.05 29.35 -0.60
C PHE A 35 -9.75 29.07 0.75
N GLU A 36 -10.51 30.02 1.27
CA GLU A 36 -11.20 29.87 2.54
C GLU A 36 -12.36 28.87 2.45
N THR A 37 -13.11 28.87 1.34
CA THR A 37 -14.16 27.86 1.10
C THR A 37 -13.57 26.46 0.91
N GLU A 38 -12.43 26.33 0.23
CA GLU A 38 -11.68 25.08 0.17
C GLU A 38 -11.18 24.62 1.54
N ARG A 39 -10.71 25.55 2.39
CA ARG A 39 -10.25 25.25 3.74
C ARG A 39 -11.40 24.74 4.60
N LEU A 40 -12.52 25.47 4.65
CA LEU A 40 -13.70 25.11 5.43
C LEU A 40 -14.32 23.79 4.95
N THR A 41 -14.36 23.55 3.64
CA THR A 41 -14.83 22.26 3.11
C THR A 41 -13.88 21.13 3.51
N LYS A 42 -12.56 21.29 3.36
CA LYS A 42 -11.57 20.29 3.82
C LYS A 42 -11.71 19.99 5.32
N GLU A 43 -11.89 21.01 6.15
CA GLU A 43 -12.10 20.85 7.59
C GLU A 43 -13.41 20.11 7.92
N ALA A 44 -14.53 20.49 7.29
CA ALA A 44 -15.81 19.82 7.48
C ALA A 44 -15.78 18.36 7.01
N PHE A 45 -15.12 18.07 5.88
CA PHE A 45 -14.90 16.70 5.41
C PHE A 45 -14.01 15.90 6.37
N SER A 46 -12.96 16.51 6.91
CA SER A 46 -12.07 15.89 7.88
C SER A 46 -12.82 15.53 9.17
N GLU A 47 -13.62 16.45 9.70
CA GLU A 47 -14.39 16.20 10.93
C GLU A 47 -15.46 15.13 10.70
N LYS A 48 -16.18 15.19 9.58
CA LYS A 48 -17.17 14.17 9.22
C LYS A 48 -16.53 12.79 9.07
N ASN A 49 -15.35 12.70 8.45
CA ASN A 49 -14.61 11.45 8.34
C ASN A 49 -14.17 10.95 9.71
N ARG A 50 -13.69 11.83 10.60
CA ARG A 50 -13.30 11.44 11.96
C ARG A 50 -14.48 10.84 12.73
N ILE A 51 -15.64 11.50 12.70
CA ILE A 51 -16.85 11.00 13.34
C ILE A 51 -17.24 9.63 12.78
N PHE A 52 -17.26 9.49 11.46
CA PHE A 52 -17.57 8.23 10.78
C PHE A 52 -16.59 7.09 11.12
N GLU A 53 -15.31 7.42 11.32
CA GLU A 53 -14.29 6.43 11.68
C GLU A 53 -14.42 5.97 13.13
N MET A 54 -14.81 6.87 14.03
CA MET A 54 -15.04 6.60 15.46
C MET A 54 -16.39 5.92 15.74
N GLU A 55 -17.34 5.96 14.82
CA GLU A 55 -18.63 5.32 14.96
C GLU A 55 -18.49 3.81 15.17
N ALA A 56 -19.04 3.33 16.29
CA ALA A 56 -19.08 1.92 16.63
C ALA A 56 -20.10 1.19 15.74
N ARG A 57 -19.67 0.12 15.10
CA ARG A 57 -20.48 -0.73 14.22
C ARG A 57 -20.65 -2.07 14.88
N GLU A 58 -21.90 -2.50 15.03
CA GLU A 58 -22.24 -3.82 15.57
C GLU A 58 -22.35 -4.87 14.46
N LEU A 59 -21.72 -6.01 14.69
CA LEU A 59 -21.83 -7.20 13.86
C LEU A 59 -23.02 -8.05 14.32
N LEU A 60 -23.49 -8.94 13.45
CA LEU A 60 -24.61 -9.85 13.72
C LEU A 60 -24.37 -10.77 14.93
N ASN A 61 -23.11 -10.99 15.32
CA ASN A 61 -22.73 -11.77 16.49
C ASN A 61 -22.66 -10.95 17.79
N GLY A 62 -23.05 -9.66 17.76
CA GLY A 62 -23.02 -8.76 18.90
C GLY A 62 -21.65 -8.13 19.19
N ALA A 63 -20.62 -8.41 18.38
CA ALA A 63 -19.32 -7.74 18.51
C ALA A 63 -19.40 -6.33 17.91
N SER A 64 -18.82 -5.33 18.58
CA SER A 64 -18.73 -3.96 18.08
C SER A 64 -17.30 -3.59 17.71
N PHE A 65 -17.10 -2.86 16.61
CA PHE A 65 -15.80 -2.29 16.25
C PHE A 65 -15.96 -0.91 15.60
N SER A 66 -14.95 -0.05 15.72
CA SER A 66 -14.84 1.16 14.92
C SER A 66 -13.78 0.99 13.82
N ILE A 67 -13.86 1.80 12.76
CA ILE A 67 -12.81 1.82 11.72
C ILE A 67 -11.49 2.33 12.33
N TYR A 68 -11.59 3.26 13.29
CA TYR A 68 -10.45 3.78 14.02
C TYR A 68 -9.69 2.65 14.75
N ASP A 69 -10.39 1.81 15.52
CA ASP A 69 -9.76 0.71 16.28
C ASP A 69 -9.04 -0.27 15.35
N LYS A 70 -9.65 -0.58 14.20
CA LYS A 70 -9.03 -1.43 13.17
C LYS A 70 -7.77 -0.81 12.58
N LYS A 71 -7.77 0.49 12.31
CA LYS A 71 -6.56 1.18 11.84
C LYS A 71 -5.45 1.19 12.89
N GLU A 72 -5.78 1.37 14.16
CA GLU A 72 -4.81 1.28 15.27
C GLU A 72 -4.24 -0.14 15.40
N GLU A 73 -5.08 -1.18 15.24
CA GLU A 73 -4.62 -2.57 15.18
C GLU A 73 -3.62 -2.77 14.02
N PHE A 74 -3.88 -2.21 12.85
CA PHE A 74 -3.00 -2.32 11.69
C PHE A 74 -1.67 -1.59 11.88
N LYS A 75 -1.65 -0.44 12.55
CA LYS A 75 -0.42 0.33 12.81
C LYS A 75 0.65 -0.49 13.53
N GLN A 76 0.25 -1.50 14.30
CA GLN A 76 1.18 -2.43 14.95
C GLN A 76 2.04 -3.23 13.96
N PHE A 77 1.62 -3.37 12.70
CA PHE A 77 2.30 -4.17 11.69
C PHE A 77 2.82 -3.37 10.49
N ILE A 78 2.43 -2.09 10.38
CA ILE A 78 2.71 -1.26 9.20
C ILE A 78 3.90 -0.34 9.48
N ALA A 79 4.81 -0.26 8.53
CA ALA A 79 5.88 0.73 8.55
C ALA A 79 5.40 2.07 7.99
N GLU A 80 5.91 3.17 8.55
CA GLU A 80 5.63 4.52 8.05
C GLU A 80 6.10 4.72 6.59
N LYS A 81 7.19 4.05 6.21
CA LYS A 81 7.80 4.13 4.89
C LYS A 81 8.20 2.75 4.39
N GLU A 82 8.38 2.63 3.07
CA GLU A 82 8.93 1.42 2.46
C GLU A 82 10.29 1.08 3.06
N ARG A 83 10.43 -0.16 3.54
CA ARG A 83 11.67 -0.69 4.10
C ARG A 83 12.37 -1.61 3.11
N ASN A 84 13.69 -1.65 3.20
CA ASN A 84 14.51 -2.48 2.33
C ASN A 84 14.77 -3.85 2.97
N TYR A 85 13.81 -4.75 2.86
CA TYR A 85 13.98 -6.14 3.27
C TYR A 85 14.42 -7.03 2.10
N GLU A 86 15.22 -8.04 2.45
CA GLU A 86 15.55 -9.15 1.55
C GLU A 86 14.30 -9.89 1.05
N PRO A 87 14.37 -10.54 -0.14
CA PRO A 87 13.26 -11.33 -0.67
C PRO A 87 12.80 -12.45 0.29
N LYS A 88 11.55 -12.37 0.78
CA LYS A 88 11.02 -13.29 1.80
C LYS A 88 10.43 -14.60 1.27
N PHE A 89 10.05 -14.65 -0.01
CA PHE A 89 9.27 -15.76 -0.57
C PHE A 89 10.10 -16.72 -1.46
N SER A 90 11.43 -16.63 -1.45
CA SER A 90 12.30 -17.44 -2.34
C SER A 90 12.09 -18.94 -2.16
N GLN A 91 12.16 -19.42 -0.91
CA GLN A 91 11.92 -20.82 -0.56
C GLN A 91 10.46 -21.25 -0.81
N PHE A 92 9.51 -20.37 -0.47
CA PHE A 92 8.09 -20.61 -0.69
C PHE A 92 7.77 -20.86 -2.16
N PHE A 93 8.33 -20.05 -3.07
CA PHE A 93 8.11 -20.23 -4.51
C PHE A 93 8.67 -21.55 -5.03
N ARG A 94 9.82 -21.99 -4.49
CA ARG A 94 10.43 -23.27 -4.86
C ARG A 94 9.52 -24.43 -4.46
N LEU A 95 9.13 -24.49 -3.20
CA LEU A 95 8.29 -25.56 -2.66
C LEU A 95 6.89 -25.58 -3.27
N LEU A 96 6.31 -24.41 -3.55
CA LEU A 96 5.04 -24.32 -4.26
C LEU A 96 5.18 -24.82 -5.70
N GLY A 97 6.28 -24.51 -6.37
CA GLY A 97 6.55 -25.02 -7.72
C GLY A 97 6.73 -26.55 -7.75
N ASP A 98 7.35 -27.12 -6.71
CA ASP A 98 7.43 -28.58 -6.52
C ASP A 98 6.03 -29.19 -6.35
N LEU A 99 5.17 -28.58 -5.52
CA LEU A 99 3.80 -29.04 -5.26
C LEU A 99 2.89 -29.02 -6.48
N PHE A 100 3.12 -28.09 -7.41
CA PHE A 100 2.38 -27.96 -8.67
C PHE A 100 3.08 -28.62 -9.86
N ASN A 101 4.21 -29.31 -9.66
CA ASN A 101 5.01 -29.91 -10.72
C ASN A 101 5.40 -28.93 -11.84
N TRP A 102 5.75 -27.68 -11.49
CA TRP A 102 6.17 -26.70 -12.49
C TRP A 102 7.45 -27.10 -13.21
N THR A 103 7.48 -26.84 -14.50
CA THR A 103 8.67 -26.97 -15.36
C THR A 103 9.76 -25.97 -14.96
N GLU A 104 11.01 -26.24 -15.33
CA GLU A 104 12.13 -25.33 -15.10
C GLU A 104 11.98 -23.97 -15.80
N GLU A 105 11.19 -23.90 -16.88
CA GLU A 105 10.85 -22.65 -17.55
C GLU A 105 9.89 -21.82 -16.68
N GLU A 106 8.82 -22.42 -16.17
CA GLU A 106 7.86 -21.78 -15.26
C GLU A 106 8.52 -21.31 -13.95
N ARG A 107 9.46 -22.11 -13.43
CA ARG A 107 10.25 -21.77 -12.22
C ARG A 107 11.15 -20.56 -12.44
N ARG A 108 11.78 -20.45 -13.62
CA ARG A 108 12.66 -19.30 -13.95
C ARG A 108 11.91 -18.07 -14.42
N ASN A 109 10.65 -18.21 -14.83
CA ASN A 109 9.84 -17.08 -15.28
C ASN A 109 9.72 -16.02 -14.17
N PHE A 110 9.99 -14.77 -14.53
CA PHE A 110 9.83 -13.62 -13.65
C PHE A 110 8.37 -13.43 -13.24
N ARG A 111 7.44 -13.67 -14.18
CA ARG A 111 6.00 -13.62 -13.92
C ARG A 111 5.56 -14.97 -13.38
N LYS A 112 5.31 -15.02 -12.07
CA LYS A 112 4.76 -16.22 -11.44
C LYS A 112 3.29 -16.41 -11.84
N PRO A 113 2.81 -17.67 -11.93
CA PRO A 113 1.41 -17.96 -12.20
C PRO A 113 0.47 -17.29 -11.17
N ARG A 114 -0.75 -16.96 -11.58
CA ARG A 114 -1.75 -16.28 -10.73
C ARG A 114 -2.00 -17.03 -9.40
N ILE A 115 -1.95 -18.36 -9.42
CA ILE A 115 -2.15 -19.19 -8.24
C ILE A 115 -1.20 -18.82 -7.10
N VAL A 116 0.02 -18.39 -7.40
CA VAL A 116 1.02 -18.00 -6.39
C VAL A 116 0.56 -16.81 -5.55
N ALA A 117 0.04 -15.78 -6.21
CA ALA A 117 -0.46 -14.60 -5.53
C ALA A 117 -1.70 -14.92 -4.68
N LEU A 118 -2.58 -15.79 -5.19
CA LEU A 118 -3.75 -16.27 -4.45
C LEU A 118 -3.33 -17.05 -3.21
N THR A 119 -2.42 -18.02 -3.36
CA THR A 119 -1.92 -18.82 -2.23
C THR A 119 -1.25 -17.94 -1.18
N ILE A 120 -0.41 -16.97 -1.57
CA ILE A 120 0.20 -16.04 -0.61
C ILE A 120 -0.86 -15.23 0.14
N ASN A 121 -1.85 -14.69 -0.57
CA ASN A 121 -2.91 -13.91 0.09
C ASN A 121 -3.69 -14.79 1.07
N GLU A 122 -4.06 -16.01 0.66
CA GLU A 122 -4.92 -16.88 1.46
C GLU A 122 -4.21 -17.61 2.59
N VAL A 123 -2.96 -18.03 2.39
CA VAL A 123 -2.22 -18.85 3.36
C VAL A 123 -1.39 -18.00 4.30
N ILE A 124 -0.94 -16.83 3.84
CA ILE A 124 -0.03 -15.96 4.60
C ILE A 124 -0.76 -14.71 5.07
N TYR A 125 -1.26 -13.88 4.16
CA TYR A 125 -1.81 -12.58 4.55
C TYR A 125 -3.17 -12.66 5.26
N LYS A 126 -4.03 -13.63 4.95
CA LYS A 126 -5.30 -13.85 5.69
C LYS A 126 -5.11 -14.25 7.16
N ARG A 127 -3.89 -14.59 7.58
CA ARG A 127 -3.55 -14.89 8.99
C ARG A 127 -3.18 -13.64 9.79
N PHE A 128 -3.07 -12.48 9.13
CA PHE A 128 -3.02 -11.19 9.82
C PHE A 128 -4.43 -10.75 10.22
N PRO A 129 -4.57 -9.72 11.07
CA PRO A 129 -5.86 -9.11 11.33
C PRO A 129 -6.64 -8.82 10.05
N GLU A 130 -7.93 -9.12 10.09
CA GLU A 130 -8.85 -8.91 8.97
C GLU A 130 -8.80 -7.45 8.50
N GLY A 131 -8.61 -7.24 7.19
CA GLY A 131 -8.48 -5.92 6.59
C GLY A 131 -7.04 -5.39 6.46
N LEU A 132 -6.04 -6.04 7.08
CA LEU A 132 -4.65 -5.56 7.00
C LEU A 132 -4.13 -5.62 5.57
N LEU A 133 -4.41 -6.70 4.83
CA LEU A 133 -3.93 -6.85 3.46
C LEU A 133 -4.51 -5.75 2.56
N GLU A 134 -5.80 -5.50 2.67
CA GLU A 134 -6.52 -4.44 1.96
C GLU A 134 -5.93 -3.08 2.29
N TYR A 135 -5.65 -2.83 3.58
CA TYR A 135 -4.98 -1.62 4.05
C TYR A 135 -3.60 -1.46 3.41
N VAL A 136 -2.74 -2.49 3.46
CA VAL A 136 -1.41 -2.47 2.81
C VAL A 136 -1.54 -2.21 1.31
N GLN A 137 -2.50 -2.87 0.67
CA GLN A 137 -2.74 -2.76 -0.77
C GLN A 137 -3.27 -1.39 -1.18
N MET A 138 -4.05 -0.71 -0.34
CA MET A 138 -4.49 0.66 -0.58
C MET A 138 -3.31 1.64 -0.58
N HIS A 139 -2.34 1.43 0.32
CA HIS A 139 -1.13 2.25 0.41
C HIS A 139 -0.07 1.87 -0.64
N ASN A 140 -0.11 0.63 -1.15
CA ASN A 140 0.77 0.15 -2.20
C ASN A 140 0.17 0.41 -3.60
N ARG A 141 0.49 1.58 -4.18
CA ARG A 141 -0.05 2.05 -5.47
C ARG A 141 -0.06 0.95 -6.53
N TYR A 142 -1.24 0.71 -7.11
CA TYR A 142 -1.43 -0.20 -8.24
C TYR A 142 -0.86 0.44 -9.52
N ILE A 143 -0.06 -0.32 -10.27
CA ILE A 143 0.58 0.15 -11.51
C ILE A 143 -0.11 -0.42 -12.76
N GLY A 144 -0.79 -1.56 -12.67
CA GLY A 144 -1.45 -2.23 -13.80
C GLY A 144 -1.14 -3.72 -13.88
N TYR A 145 -1.92 -4.51 -14.63
CA TYR A 145 -1.70 -5.96 -14.84
C TYR A 145 -1.44 -6.79 -13.57
N CYS A 146 -2.18 -6.56 -12.49
CA CYS A 146 -1.96 -7.21 -11.19
C CYS A 146 -0.60 -6.87 -10.54
N LEU A 147 0.08 -5.82 -10.99
CA LEU A 147 1.34 -5.34 -10.43
C LEU A 147 1.12 -4.12 -9.53
N ARG A 148 1.86 -4.10 -8.42
CA ARG A 148 1.94 -2.98 -7.48
C ARG A 148 3.34 -2.38 -7.50
N ARG A 149 3.45 -1.12 -7.05
CA ARG A 149 4.71 -0.37 -7.02
C ARG A 149 5.79 -1.11 -6.28
N THR A 150 5.45 -1.66 -5.12
CA THR A 150 6.39 -2.39 -4.28
C THR A 150 5.80 -3.74 -3.88
N LYS A 151 6.59 -4.59 -3.23
CA LYS A 151 6.06 -5.83 -2.63
C LYS A 151 5.40 -5.49 -1.30
N ASN A 152 4.24 -6.08 -1.01
CA ASN A 152 3.45 -5.75 0.19
C ASN A 152 4.27 -5.85 1.49
N TYR A 153 5.16 -6.84 1.61
CA TYR A 153 6.00 -7.00 2.81
C TYR A 153 6.97 -5.84 3.05
N LYS A 154 7.31 -5.04 2.03
CA LYS A 154 8.16 -3.84 2.19
C LYS A 154 7.45 -2.71 2.94
N LEU A 155 6.14 -2.81 3.13
CA LEU A 155 5.34 -1.87 3.91
C LEU A 155 5.09 -2.35 5.33
N LEU A 156 5.66 -3.48 5.73
CA LEU A 156 5.54 -3.99 7.10
C LEU A 156 6.68 -3.47 7.98
N ASN A 157 6.40 -3.25 9.26
CA ASN A 157 7.43 -2.99 10.27
C ASN A 157 8.09 -4.32 10.73
N ASP A 158 8.95 -4.26 11.74
CA ASP A 158 9.69 -5.44 12.21
C ASP A 158 8.77 -6.53 12.79
N ASP A 159 7.74 -6.13 13.54
CA ASP A 159 6.74 -7.06 14.08
C ASP A 159 5.91 -7.73 12.98
N GLY A 160 5.53 -6.94 11.96
CA GLY A 160 4.83 -7.42 10.78
C GLY A 160 5.68 -8.41 9.98
N ILE A 161 6.99 -8.13 9.82
CA ILE A 161 7.92 -9.05 9.17
C ILE A 161 8.13 -10.32 9.97
N LEU A 162 8.33 -10.22 11.30
CA LEU A 162 8.52 -11.39 12.15
C LEU A 162 7.32 -12.35 12.05
N ARG A 163 6.09 -11.81 12.05
CA ARG A 163 4.88 -12.61 11.83
C ARG A 163 4.79 -13.17 10.42
N LEU A 164 5.13 -12.37 9.42
CA LEU A 164 5.13 -12.80 8.02
C LEU A 164 6.07 -14.00 7.83
N GLU A 165 7.28 -13.91 8.36
CA GLU A 165 8.29 -14.97 8.28
C GLU A 165 7.81 -16.24 8.96
N LYS A 166 7.27 -16.13 10.18
CA LYS A 166 6.64 -17.27 10.85
C LYS A 166 5.57 -17.94 9.99
N TYR A 167 4.69 -17.16 9.37
CA TYR A 167 3.63 -17.72 8.52
C TYR A 167 4.18 -18.37 7.24
N ILE A 168 5.25 -17.83 6.67
CA ILE A 168 5.95 -18.41 5.54
C ILE A 168 6.63 -19.72 5.94
N ASP A 169 7.27 -19.77 7.10
CA ASP A 169 7.93 -20.96 7.63
C ASP A 169 6.95 -22.08 7.94
N ASP A 170 5.79 -21.74 8.53
CA ASP A 170 4.69 -22.69 8.72
C ASP A 170 4.29 -23.33 7.38
N ALA A 171 4.10 -22.52 6.32
CA ALA A 171 3.74 -23.04 5.01
C ALA A 171 4.86 -23.89 4.39
N ASN A 172 6.12 -23.44 4.49
CA ASN A 172 7.30 -24.16 4.02
C ASN A 172 7.50 -25.50 4.73
N MET A 173 7.08 -25.62 6.00
CA MET A 173 7.13 -26.86 6.75
C MET A 173 6.10 -27.89 6.25
N ILE A 174 4.93 -27.43 5.79
CA ILE A 174 3.83 -28.31 5.37
C ILE A 174 3.95 -28.75 3.91
N MET A 175 4.35 -27.85 3.00
CA MET A 175 4.41 -28.15 1.57
C MET A 175 5.16 -29.45 1.22
N PRO A 176 6.36 -29.74 1.76
CA PRO A 176 7.10 -30.96 1.44
C PRO A 176 6.43 -32.25 1.93
N LYS A 177 5.47 -32.15 2.86
CA LYS A 177 4.75 -33.28 3.45
C LYS A 177 3.45 -33.60 2.69
N CYS A 178 3.22 -32.98 1.55
CA CYS A 178 1.98 -33.06 0.78
C CYS A 178 2.24 -33.58 -0.63
N SER A 179 1.32 -34.39 -1.14
CA SER A 179 1.35 -34.90 -2.52
C SER A 179 0.87 -33.87 -3.55
N ASP A 180 -0.05 -33.01 -3.14
CA ASP A 180 -0.76 -32.09 -4.01
C ASP A 180 -1.25 -30.86 -3.23
N TYR A 181 -1.70 -29.84 -3.98
CA TYR A 181 -2.15 -28.58 -3.41
C TYR A 181 -3.37 -28.71 -2.49
N TYR A 182 -4.29 -29.64 -2.76
CA TYR A 182 -5.46 -29.84 -1.92
C TYR A 182 -5.06 -30.40 -0.56
N THR A 183 -4.22 -31.44 -0.54
CA THR A 183 -3.66 -32.02 0.69
C THR A 183 -2.90 -30.96 1.50
N PHE A 184 -2.17 -30.08 0.84
CA PHE A 184 -1.53 -28.94 1.50
C PHE A 184 -2.52 -28.00 2.17
N ARG A 185 -3.61 -27.63 1.49
CA ARG A 185 -4.64 -26.74 2.06
C ARG A 185 -5.38 -27.37 3.23
N VAL A 186 -5.69 -28.66 3.16
CA VAL A 186 -6.28 -29.41 4.28
C VAL A 186 -5.36 -29.37 5.49
N LYS A 187 -4.07 -29.69 5.33
CA LYS A 187 -3.12 -29.65 6.46
C LYS A 187 -2.91 -28.23 7.02
N MET A 188 -2.92 -27.19 6.18
CA MET A 188 -2.85 -25.81 6.65
C MET A 188 -4.09 -25.42 7.47
N PHE A 189 -5.27 -25.89 7.09
CA PHE A 189 -6.49 -25.70 7.86
C PHE A 189 -6.42 -26.45 9.20
N GLU A 190 -6.05 -27.73 9.19
CA GLU A 190 -5.97 -28.57 10.39
C GLU A 190 -4.97 -28.04 11.43
N GLN A 191 -3.79 -27.60 10.98
CA GLN A 191 -2.72 -27.20 11.91
C GLN A 191 -2.77 -25.73 12.32
N PHE A 192 -3.22 -24.85 11.43
CA PHE A 192 -3.11 -23.40 11.62
C PHE A 192 -4.45 -22.66 11.48
N GLY A 193 -5.56 -23.36 11.27
CA GLY A 193 -6.89 -22.76 11.12
C GLY A 193 -7.04 -21.89 9.87
N VAL A 194 -6.19 -22.08 8.86
CA VAL A 194 -6.24 -21.29 7.62
C VAL A 194 -7.47 -21.71 6.83
N SER A 195 -8.47 -20.83 6.76
CA SER A 195 -9.74 -21.10 6.08
C SER A 195 -9.54 -21.59 4.65
N TYR A 196 -10.12 -22.75 4.36
CA TYR A 196 -10.13 -23.34 3.03
C TYR A 196 -11.50 -23.95 2.78
N GLN A 197 -12.14 -23.57 1.67
CA GLN A 197 -13.37 -24.23 1.23
C GLN A 197 -12.97 -25.55 0.59
N MET A 198 -13.33 -26.65 1.25
CA MET A 198 -13.10 -27.98 0.69
C MET A 198 -14.04 -28.22 -0.50
N ASP A 199 -13.49 -28.68 -1.62
CA ASP A 199 -14.30 -29.22 -2.71
C ASP A 199 -15.00 -30.49 -2.22
N LEU A 200 -16.33 -30.42 -2.10
CA LEU A 200 -17.17 -31.54 -1.66
C LEU A 200 -17.30 -32.65 -2.71
N PHE A 201 -16.89 -32.40 -3.97
CA PHE A 201 -17.18 -33.26 -5.12
C PHE A 201 -15.94 -33.77 -5.86
N ARG A 202 -14.80 -33.93 -5.19
CA ARG A 202 -13.66 -34.63 -5.81
C ARG A 202 -13.91 -36.15 -5.79
N SER A 203 -14.40 -36.66 -6.93
CA SER A 203 -14.40 -38.07 -7.31
C SER A 203 -13.06 -38.50 -7.86
#